data_AF-A0A948UIF1-F1
#
_entry.id   AF-A0A948UIF1-F1
#
_cell.length_a   1.000
_cell.length_b   1.000
_cell.length_c   1.000
_cell.angle_alpha   90.00
_cell.angle_beta   90.00
_cell.angle_gamma   90.00
#
_symmetry.space_group_name_H-M   'P 1'
#
loop_
_entity.id
_entity.type
_entity.pdbx_description
1 polymer ?
#
loop_
_entity_poly.entity_id
_entity_poly.type
_entity_poly.pdbx_seq_one_letter_code
_entity_poly.pdbx_strand_id
1 'polypeptide(L)' 'MLAKRIKELRNKKGLSQEKLARLADVSYNTIVKIESGESKNPTIQTMAGIAKALGISLDELIKEL' A
#
# COMPACT_ATOMS: atom_id res chain seq x y z
N MET A 1 -0.95 8.59 8.43
CA MET A 1 -1.19 9.23 7.11
C MET A 1 -1.00 8.23 5.96
N LEU A 2 0.04 7.38 5.99
CA LEU A 2 0.29 6.31 5.01
C LEU A 2 -0.89 5.35 4.76
N ALA A 3 -1.51 4.82 5.81
CA ALA A 3 -2.65 3.89 5.69
C ALA A 3 -3.80 4.47 4.84
N LYS A 4 -4.18 5.73 5.10
CA LYS A 4 -5.23 6.45 4.38
C LYS A 4 -4.82 6.68 2.92
N ARG A 5 -3.57 7.09 2.68
CA ARG A 5 -3.02 7.33 1.35
C ARG A 5 -3.06 6.07 0.47
N ILE A 6 -2.63 4.92 1.00
CA ILE A 6 -2.66 3.63 0.30
C ILE A 6 -4.10 3.28 -0.07
N LYS A 7 -5.03 3.38 0.89
CA LYS A 7 -6.45 3.10 0.68
C LYS A 7 -7.07 3.99 -0.38
N GLU A 8 -6.78 5.28 -0.38
CA GLU A 8 -7.27 6.25 -1.38
C GLU A 8 -6.75 5.94 -2.79
N LEU A 9 -5.45 5.70 -2.94
CA LEU A 9 -4.84 5.36 -4.23
C LEU A 9 -5.37 4.03 -4.76
N ARG A 10 -5.51 3.03 -3.87
CA ARG A 10 -6.09 1.72 -4.21
C ARG A 10 -7.51 1.88 -4.75
N ASN A 11 -8.35 2.66 -4.06
CA ASN A 11 -9.73 2.93 -4.48
C ASN A 11 -9.79 3.72 -5.79
N LYS A 12 -8.93 4.73 -5.99
CA LYS A 12 -8.82 5.46 -7.27
C LYS A 12 -8.49 4.55 -8.45
N LYS A 13 -7.76 3.45 -8.20
CA LYS A 13 -7.44 2.42 -9.20
C LYS A 13 -8.46 1.29 -9.31
N GLY A 14 -9.55 1.33 -8.54
CA GLY A 14 -10.57 0.27 -8.54
C GLY A 14 -10.03 -1.10 -8.08
N LEU A 15 -8.99 -1.12 -7.24
CA LEU A 15 -8.38 -2.35 -6.76
C LEU A 15 -9.02 -2.79 -5.44
N SER A 16 -9.29 -4.08 -5.28
CA SER A 16 -9.56 -4.65 -3.95
C SER A 16 -8.26 -4.77 -3.16
N GLN A 17 -8.35 -4.92 -1.83
CA GLN A 17 -7.18 -5.17 -0.98
C GLN A 17 -6.45 -6.46 -1.39
N GLU A 18 -7.18 -7.50 -1.76
CA GLU A 18 -6.61 -8.75 -2.27
C GLU A 18 -5.88 -8.54 -3.61
N LYS A 19 -6.47 -7.76 -4.52
CA LYS A 19 -5.82 -7.45 -5.80
C LYS A 19 -4.55 -6.62 -5.60
N LEU A 20 -4.58 -5.65 -4.69
CA LEU A 20 -3.37 -4.89 -4.34
C LEU A 20 -2.29 -5.80 -3.75
N ALA A 21 -2.65 -6.71 -2.85
CA ALA A 21 -1.71 -7.65 -2.24
C ALA A 21 -1.00 -8.52 -3.28
N ARG A 22 -1.77 -9.10 -4.23
CA ARG A 22 -1.22 -9.88 -5.34
C ARG A 22 -0.28 -9.06 -6.23
N LEU A 23 -0.66 -7.82 -6.56
CA LEU A 23 0.17 -6.95 -7.41
C LEU A 23 1.44 -6.45 -6.71
N ALA A 24 1.36 -6.27 -5.39
CA ALA A 24 2.47 -5.81 -4.56
C ALA A 24 3.39 -6.94 -4.08
N ASP A 25 3.07 -8.20 -4.42
CA ASP A 25 3.76 -9.41 -3.97
C ASP A 25 3.87 -9.50 -2.44
N VAL A 26 2.76 -9.26 -1.75
CA VAL A 26 2.65 -9.36 -0.29
C VAL A 26 1.40 -10.13 0.12
N SER A 27 1.37 -10.59 1.38
CA SER A 27 0.18 -11.26 1.90
C SER A 27 -1.02 -10.31 1.96
N TYR A 28 -2.23 -10.84 1.76
CA TYR A 28 -3.47 -10.07 1.94
C TYR A 28 -3.54 -9.43 3.34
N ASN A 29 -3.16 -10.18 4.36
CA ASN A 29 -3.14 -9.70 5.75
C ASN A 29 -2.20 -8.51 5.93
N THR A 30 -1.07 -8.47 5.21
CA THR A 30 -0.15 -7.33 5.21
C THR A 30 -0.86 -6.06 4.73
N ILE A 31 -1.60 -6.11 3.62
CA ILE A 31 -2.36 -4.95 3.12
C ILE A 31 -3.45 -4.54 4.11
N VAL A 32 -4.20 -5.50 4.67
CA VAL A 32 -5.25 -5.22 5.66
C VAL A 32 -4.67 -4.49 6.87
N LYS A 33 -3.57 -4.99 7.44
CA LYS A 33 -2.91 -4.39 8.61
C LYS A 33 -2.32 -3.00 8.32
N ILE A 34 -1.81 -2.78 7.11
CA ILE A 34 -1.30 -1.47 6.69
C ILE A 34 -2.45 -0.47 6.56
N GLU A 35 -3.54 -0.84 5.86
CA GLU A 35 -4.70 0.05 5.66
C GLU A 35 -5.52 0.28 6.93
N SER A 36 -5.48 -0.63 7.90
CA SER A 36 -6.09 -0.46 9.22
C SER A 36 -5.24 0.37 10.19
N GLY A 37 -3.95 0.57 9.88
CA GLY A 37 -2.99 1.27 10.74
C GLY A 37 -2.41 0.40 11.86
N GLU A 38 -2.70 -0.90 11.88
CA GLU A 38 -2.09 -1.87 12.81
C GLU A 38 -0.59 -2.05 12.52
N SER A 39 -0.21 -2.05 11.24
CA SER A 39 1.19 -2.06 10.82
C SER A 39 1.70 -0.62 10.68
N LYS A 40 2.41 -0.15 11.71
CA LYS A 40 2.97 1.21 11.74
C LYS A 40 4.26 1.36 10.91
N ASN A 41 5.04 0.29 10.80
CA ASN A 41 6.35 0.29 10.14
C ASN A 41 6.47 -0.87 9.13
N PRO A 42 5.78 -0.81 7.98
CA PRO A 42 6.05 -1.74 6.89
C PRO A 42 7.49 -1.60 6.39
N THR A 43 8.08 -2.69 5.90
CA THR A 43 9.44 -2.67 5.36
C THR A 43 9.51 -1.84 4.08
N ILE A 44 10.69 -1.34 3.74
CA ILE A 44 10.92 -0.63 2.48
C ILE A 44 10.53 -1.51 1.29
N GLN A 45 10.80 -2.81 1.34
CA GLN A 45 10.41 -3.76 0.30
C GLN A 45 8.90 -3.84 0.12
N THR A 46 8.13 -3.91 1.21
CA THR A 46 6.66 -3.89 1.16
C THR A 46 6.14 -2.56 0.61
N MET A 47 6.68 -1.43 1.05
CA MET A 47 6.27 -0.13 0.54
C MET A 47 6.61 0.04 -0.94
N ALA A 48 7.76 -0.45 -1.39
CA ALA A 48 8.15 -0.42 -2.80
C ALA A 48 7.24 -1.31 -3.67
N GLY A 49 6.86 -2.50 -3.18
CA GLY A 49 5.88 -3.35 -3.85
C GLY A 49 4.52 -2.68 -3.97
N ILE A 50 4.04 -2.03 -2.91
CA ILE A 50 2.79 -1.28 -2.90
C ILE A 50 2.85 -0.10 -3.88
N ALA A 51 3.93 0.70 -3.85
CA ALA A 51 4.11 1.82 -4.77
C ALA A 51 4.09 1.36 -6.23
N LYS A 52 4.83 0.30 -6.55
CA LYS A 52 4.84 -0.33 -7.88
C LYS A 52 3.46 -0.81 -8.30
N ALA A 53 2.73 -1.51 -7.43
CA ALA A 53 1.37 -1.98 -7.69
C ALA A 53 0.38 -0.82 -7.91
N LEU A 54 0.58 0.29 -7.18
CA LEU A 54 -0.15 1.53 -7.34
C LEU A 54 0.37 2.39 -8.50
N GLY A 55 1.42 1.98 -9.21
CA GLY A 55 1.99 2.68 -10.36
C GLY A 55 2.47 4.10 -10.05
N ILE A 56 3.00 4.31 -8.84
CA ILE A 56 3.63 5.55 -8.39
C ILE A 56 5.02 5.23 -7.84
N SER A 57 5.85 6.25 -7.64
CA SER A 57 7.14 6.07 -6.98
C SER A 57 6.98 5.86 -5.47
N LEU A 58 8.01 5.30 -4.84
CA LEU A 58 8.04 5.15 -3.38
C LEU A 58 8.05 6.52 -2.69
N ASP A 59 8.78 7.49 -3.23
CA ASP A 59 8.80 8.87 -2.76
C ASP A 59 7.40 9.51 -2.83
N GLU A 60 6.62 9.30 -3.90
CA GLU A 60 5.24 9.78 -4.00
C GLU A 60 4.30 9.13 -2.99
N LEU A 61 4.56 7.87 -2.63
CA LEU A 61 3.79 7.15 -1.64
C LEU A 61 4.01 7.72 -0.23
N ILE A 62 5.24 8.16 0.06
CA ILE A 62 5.66 8.67 1.39
C ILE A 62 5.73 10.20 1.46
N LYS A 63 5.40 10.93 0.38
CA LYS A 63 5.61 12.38 0.23
C LYS A 63 4.92 13.26 1.28
N GLU A 64 4.01 12.69 2.06
CA GLU A 64 3.23 13.37 3.11
C GLU A 64 3.17 12.52 4.41
N LEU A 65 4.24 11.79 4.72
CA LEU A 65 4.38 11.06 5.98
C LEU A 65 4.86 11.94 7.13
#